data_AF-A0A3A1Y4F3-F1
#
_entry.id   AF-A0A3A1Y4F3-F1
#
_cell.length_a   1.000
_cell.length_b   1.000
_cell.length_c   1.000
_cell.angle_alpha   90.00
_cell.angle_beta   90.00
_cell.angle_gamma   90.00
#
_symmetry.space_group_name_H-M   'P 1'
#
loop_
_entity.id
_entity.type
_entity.pdbx_description
1 polymer ?
#
loop_
_entity_poly.entity_id
_entity_poly.type
_entity_poly.pdbx_seq_one_letter_code
_entity_poly.pdbx_strand_id
1 'polypeptide(L)'
;MKIKNLLIAVFAASTIFTTVNANAEVVDRLDRDYPAVIEYQLSAEVTNRTIDINGTQVEAVVKSYPDLKYEVNILGNGAKATYVVNDVLISAPASLSSGDLNSALANLNVNVQVSPQVYAQAQNLVKNKANS
;
A
#
# COMPACT_ATOMS: atom_id res chain seq x y z
N MET A 1 65.88 -34.78 -13.28
CA MET A 1 65.70 -33.39 -13.78
C MET A 1 64.91 -32.60 -12.74
N LYS A 2 65.21 -31.30 -12.62
CA LYS A 2 64.66 -30.36 -11.64
C LYS A 2 63.33 -29.77 -12.13
N ILE A 3 62.32 -29.76 -11.27
CA ILE A 3 61.22 -28.76 -11.23
C ILE A 3 61.07 -28.48 -9.73
N LYS A 4 61.76 -27.48 -9.15
CA LYS A 4 61.55 -26.02 -9.26
C LYS A 4 60.11 -25.60 -9.05
N ASN A 5 59.94 -24.91 -7.92
CA ASN A 5 59.00 -23.84 -7.63
C ASN A 5 57.61 -24.29 -7.16
N LEU A 6 56.97 -23.74 -6.13
CA LEU A 6 56.98 -22.44 -5.40
C LEU A 6 55.44 -22.21 -5.28
N LEU A 7 54.77 -21.83 -4.20
CA LEU A 7 55.10 -21.14 -2.97
C LEU A 7 53.98 -21.46 -1.98
N ILE A 8 54.33 -21.36 -0.71
CA ILE A 8 53.51 -21.47 0.49
C ILE A 8 52.61 -20.23 0.62
N ALA A 9 51.35 -20.42 1.05
CA ALA A 9 50.57 -19.38 1.72
C ALA A 9 49.82 -20.00 2.90
N VAL A 10 50.27 -19.63 4.10
CA VAL A 10 49.82 -20.10 5.41
C VAL A 10 48.62 -19.28 5.88
N PHE A 11 47.64 -19.98 6.46
CA PHE A 11 46.66 -19.60 7.48
C PHE A 11 46.41 -18.12 7.79
N ALA A 12 45.11 -17.77 7.80
CA ALA A 12 44.53 -17.09 8.95
C ALA A 12 43.03 -17.44 9.06
N ALA A 13 42.71 -18.38 9.95
CA ALA A 13 41.38 -18.46 10.53
C ALA A 13 41.24 -17.30 11.53
N SER A 14 40.39 -16.33 11.22
CA SER A 14 39.79 -15.47 12.23
C SER A 14 38.29 -15.45 11.98
N THR A 15 37.59 -16.26 12.77
CA THR A 15 36.13 -16.23 12.90
C THR A 15 35.74 -14.90 13.52
N ILE A 16 35.44 -13.91 12.68
CA ILE A 16 34.63 -12.78 13.12
C ILE A 16 33.18 -13.25 12.99
N PHE A 17 32.57 -13.58 14.12
CA PHE A 17 31.12 -13.59 14.24
C PHE A 17 30.66 -12.14 14.04
N THR A 18 30.47 -11.72 12.80
CA THR A 18 29.51 -10.66 12.54
C THR A 18 28.16 -11.31 12.79
N THR A 19 27.58 -11.03 13.95
CA THR A 19 26.13 -10.95 14.07
C THR A 19 25.68 -9.86 13.11
N VAL A 20 25.64 -10.16 11.82
CA VAL A 20 24.77 -9.46 10.91
C VAL A 20 23.39 -9.79 11.45
N ASN A 21 22.78 -8.78 12.05
CA ASN A 21 21.41 -8.85 12.51
C ASN A 21 20.57 -9.18 11.27
N ALA A 22 20.32 -10.47 11.06
CA ALA A 22 19.47 -10.99 10.01
C ALA A 22 18.02 -10.66 10.40
N ASN A 23 17.68 -9.38 10.29
CA ASN A 23 16.32 -8.82 10.43
C ASN A 23 16.12 -7.64 9.46
N ALA A 24 16.90 -7.58 8.37
CA ALA A 24 16.64 -6.66 7.26
C ALA A 24 16.10 -7.38 6.01
N GLU A 25 15.94 -8.71 6.05
CA GLU A 25 15.51 -9.52 4.91
C GLU A 25 14.15 -10.20 5.15
N VAL A 26 13.20 -9.47 5.75
CA VAL A 26 11.77 -9.84 5.70
C VAL A 26 10.89 -8.58 5.56
N VAL A 27 11.32 -7.62 4.76
CA VAL A 27 10.44 -6.52 4.31
C VAL A 27 10.39 -6.41 2.78
N ASP A 28 11.33 -7.05 2.06
CA ASP A 28 11.52 -6.83 0.62
C ASP A 28 10.87 -7.88 -0.30
N ARG A 29 9.92 -8.66 0.23
CA ARG A 29 9.19 -9.69 -0.54
C ARG A 29 7.70 -9.41 -0.73
N LEU A 30 7.15 -8.37 -0.12
CA LEU A 30 5.80 -7.88 -0.44
C LEU A 30 5.80 -6.77 -1.50
N ASP A 31 6.95 -6.14 -1.76
CA ASP A 31 7.10 -5.09 -2.78
C ASP A 31 7.36 -5.61 -4.20
N ARG A 32 7.52 -6.93 -4.39
CA ARG A 32 7.93 -7.50 -5.69
C ARG A 32 6.78 -7.98 -6.58
N ASP A 33 5.61 -8.26 -6.00
CA ASP A 33 4.41 -8.67 -6.74
C ASP A 33 3.40 -7.53 -6.94
N TYR A 34 3.62 -6.38 -6.31
CA TYR A 34 3.06 -5.13 -6.81
C TYR A 34 4.03 -4.60 -7.85
N PRO A 35 3.61 -4.33 -9.09
CA PRO A 35 4.46 -3.62 -10.02
C PRO A 35 4.91 -2.33 -9.32
N ALA A 36 6.23 -2.16 -9.18
CA ALA A 36 6.86 -0.89 -8.83
C ALA A 36 6.04 0.20 -9.49
N VAL A 37 5.57 1.18 -8.71
CA VAL A 37 4.72 2.28 -9.17
C VAL A 37 5.34 2.80 -10.46
N ILE A 38 4.83 2.32 -11.60
CA ILE A 38 5.11 2.90 -12.88
C ILE A 38 4.47 4.25 -12.67
N GLU A 39 5.30 5.30 -12.57
CA GLU A 39 4.86 6.66 -12.78
C GLU A 39 4.21 6.67 -14.16
N TYR A 40 2.94 6.30 -14.20
CA TYR A 40 2.08 6.66 -15.30
C TYR A 40 2.02 8.18 -15.22
N GLN A 41 2.93 8.85 -15.93
CA GLN A 41 2.77 10.23 -16.40
C GLN A 41 1.60 10.31 -17.42
N LEU A 42 0.53 9.55 -17.19
CA LEU A 42 -0.79 9.93 -17.63
C LEU A 42 -1.20 10.98 -16.62
N SER A 43 -1.29 12.23 -17.05
CA SER A 43 -1.71 13.35 -16.21
C SER A 43 -3.06 13.02 -15.60
N ALA A 44 -3.07 12.49 -14.37
CA ALA A 44 -4.28 12.21 -13.65
C ALA A 44 -4.94 13.54 -13.34
N GLU A 45 -6.23 13.67 -13.63
CA GLU A 45 -6.98 14.82 -13.18
C GLU A 45 -7.19 14.66 -11.67
N VAL A 46 -6.56 15.54 -10.88
CA VAL A 46 -6.66 15.52 -9.43
C VAL A 46 -7.68 16.55 -8.99
N THR A 47 -8.74 16.08 -8.35
CA THR A 47 -9.77 16.93 -7.76
C THR A 47 -9.79 16.76 -6.25
N ASN A 48 -9.57 17.84 -5.52
CA ASN A 48 -9.78 17.88 -4.07
C ASN A 48 -11.22 18.33 -3.79
N ARG A 49 -11.91 17.62 -2.90
CA ARG A 49 -13.26 17.98 -2.45
C ARG A 49 -13.36 17.83 -0.95
N THR A 50 -14.14 18.71 -0.34
CA THR A 50 -14.53 18.57 1.06
C THR A 50 -15.92 17.93 1.11
N ILE A 51 -16.06 16.88 1.89
CA ILE A 51 -17.31 16.14 2.09
C ILE A 51 -17.67 16.12 3.57
N ASP A 52 -18.97 16.13 3.85
CA ASP A 52 -19.49 15.92 5.20
C ASP A 52 -19.71 14.42 5.43
N ILE A 53 -19.13 13.90 6.52
CA ILE A 53 -19.36 12.55 7.01
C ILE A 53 -19.76 12.67 8.48
N ASN A 54 -21.04 12.39 8.79
CA ASN A 54 -21.60 12.51 10.15
C ASN A 54 -21.31 13.88 10.81
N GLY A 55 -21.48 14.99 10.08
CA GLY A 55 -21.28 16.34 10.58
C GLY A 55 -19.81 16.75 10.73
N THR A 56 -18.88 15.90 10.28
CA THR A 56 -17.44 16.20 10.22
C THR A 56 -17.04 16.47 8.79
N GLN A 57 -16.43 17.63 8.53
CA GLN A 57 -15.86 17.92 7.22
C GLN A 57 -14.54 17.19 7.04
N VAL A 58 -14.44 16.45 5.96
CA VAL A 58 -13.32 15.60 5.60
C VAL A 58 -12.90 15.93 4.17
N GLU A 59 -11.61 16.12 3.94
CA GLU A 59 -11.08 16.30 2.60
C GLU A 59 -10.94 14.93 1.91
N ALA A 60 -11.24 14.88 0.62
CA ALA A 60 -11.05 13.72 -0.22
C ALA A 60 -10.38 14.13 -1.53
N VAL A 61 -9.50 13.27 -2.01
CA VAL A 61 -8.78 13.45 -3.27
C VAL A 61 -9.30 12.40 -4.24
N VAL A 62 -9.80 12.84 -5.39
CA VAL A 62 -10.20 11.96 -6.50
C VAL A 62 -9.20 12.15 -7.62
N LYS A 63 -8.54 11.07 -8.05
CA LYS A 63 -7.70 11.04 -9.24
C LYS A 63 -8.40 10.26 -10.33
N SER A 64 -8.61 10.89 -11.47
CA SER A 64 -9.14 10.23 -12.67
C SER A 64 -8.00 9.96 -13.63
N TYR A 65 -7.84 8.71 -14.03
CA TYR A 65 -6.86 8.31 -15.03
C TYR A 65 -7.52 8.13 -16.41
N PRO A 66 -6.83 8.44 -17.52
CA PRO A 66 -7.36 8.29 -18.87
C PRO A 66 -7.77 6.86 -19.24
N ASP A 67 -7.27 5.85 -18.54
CA ASP A 67 -7.60 4.43 -18.71
C ASP A 67 -8.77 3.96 -17.84
N LEU A 68 -9.65 4.89 -17.43
CA LEU A 68 -10.88 4.66 -16.66
C LEU A 68 -10.67 4.15 -15.22
N LYS A 69 -9.44 4.17 -14.71
CA LYS A 69 -9.18 3.93 -13.29
C LYS A 69 -9.48 5.18 -12.50
N TYR A 70 -10.21 5.03 -11.40
CA TYR A 70 -10.41 6.09 -10.41
C TYR A 70 -9.66 5.72 -9.14
N GLU A 71 -8.93 6.66 -8.58
CA GLU A 71 -8.41 6.55 -7.21
C GLU A 71 -9.16 7.56 -6.35
N VAL A 72 -9.77 7.08 -5.27
CA VAL A 72 -10.45 7.92 -4.28
C VAL A 72 -9.71 7.77 -2.96
N ASN A 73 -9.22 8.87 -2.42
CA ASN A 73 -8.58 8.89 -1.11
C ASN A 73 -9.36 9.82 -0.18
N ILE A 74 -10.15 9.25 0.73
CA ILE A 74 -10.80 10.00 1.79
C ILE A 74 -9.75 10.23 2.89
N LEU A 75 -9.36 11.48 3.09
CA LEU A 75 -8.38 11.85 4.11
C LEU A 75 -9.01 11.70 5.49
N GLY A 76 -8.18 11.59 6.51
CA GLY A 76 -8.65 11.32 7.87
C GLY A 76 -7.68 10.47 8.64
N ASN A 77 -7.73 10.61 9.95
CA ASN A 77 -6.77 10.02 10.87
C ASN A 77 -7.02 8.53 11.10
N GLY A 78 -5.96 7.81 11.46
CA GLY A 78 -6.01 6.39 11.82
C GLY A 78 -5.62 5.46 10.68
N ALA A 79 -5.81 4.16 10.92
CA ALA A 79 -5.52 3.13 9.93
C ALA A 79 -6.40 3.31 8.68
N LYS A 80 -5.83 3.04 7.51
CA LYS A 80 -6.53 3.09 6.23
C LYS A 80 -6.93 1.69 5.79
N ALA A 81 -8.16 1.56 5.31
CA ALA A 81 -8.63 0.40 4.57
C ALA A 81 -8.66 0.74 3.09
N THR A 82 -8.25 -0.22 2.26
CA THR A 82 -8.27 -0.10 0.80
C THR A 82 -9.31 -1.04 0.22
N TYR A 83 -10.19 -0.51 -0.62
CA TYR A 83 -11.26 -1.23 -1.30
C TYR A 83 -11.04 -1.13 -2.81
N VAL A 84 -11.26 -2.22 -3.54
CA VAL A 84 -11.18 -2.24 -5.00
C VAL A 84 -12.53 -2.67 -5.54
N VAL A 85 -13.19 -1.80 -6.30
CA VAL A 85 -14.53 -2.05 -6.85
C VAL A 85 -14.60 -1.48 -8.27
N ASN A 86 -14.91 -2.31 -9.27
CA ASN A 86 -15.06 -1.89 -10.68
C ASN A 86 -13.90 -1.00 -11.17
N ASP A 87 -12.66 -1.43 -10.94
CA ASP A 87 -11.43 -0.69 -11.27
C ASP A 87 -11.25 0.67 -10.56
N VAL A 88 -12.05 0.93 -9.54
CA VAL A 88 -11.89 2.05 -8.61
C VAL A 88 -11.16 1.60 -7.36
N LEU A 89 -10.02 2.22 -7.09
CA LEU A 89 -9.25 2.07 -5.86
C LEU A 89 -9.73 3.10 -4.84
N ILE A 90 -10.21 2.66 -3.70
CA ILE A 90 -10.75 3.54 -2.65
C ILE A 90 -9.91 3.33 -1.40
N SER A 91 -9.29 4.38 -0.90
CA SER A 91 -8.60 4.42 0.39
C SER A 91 -9.38 5.31 1.35
N ALA A 92 -9.74 4.79 2.52
CA ALA A 92 -10.50 5.53 3.51
C ALA A 92 -10.11 5.10 4.94
N PRO A 93 -10.36 5.95 5.97
CA PRO A 93 -10.16 5.54 7.36
C PRO A 93 -10.96 4.28 7.69
N ALA A 94 -10.32 3.30 8.31
CA ALA A 94 -10.93 2.04 8.73
C ALA A 94 -11.99 2.23 9.84
N SER A 95 -12.04 3.42 10.45
CA SER A 95 -13.09 3.80 11.40
C SER A 95 -14.43 4.14 10.74
N LEU A 96 -14.45 4.43 9.42
CA LEU A 96 -15.70 4.73 8.71
C LEU A 96 -16.56 3.48 8.59
N SER A 97 -17.86 3.63 8.85
CA SER A 97 -18.81 2.55 8.59
C SER A 97 -18.99 2.33 7.08
N SER A 98 -19.50 1.16 6.70
CA SER A 98 -19.84 0.88 5.29
C SER A 98 -20.88 1.85 4.73
N GLY A 99 -21.82 2.32 5.57
CA GLY A 99 -22.83 3.31 5.18
C GLY A 99 -22.22 4.69 4.94
N ASP A 100 -21.33 5.14 5.83
CA ASP A 100 -20.63 6.41 5.71
C ASP A 100 -19.72 6.43 4.48
N LEU A 101 -19.00 5.33 4.24
CA LEU A 101 -18.14 5.17 3.07
C LEU A 101 -18.93 5.30 1.76
N ASN A 102 -20.04 4.57 1.63
CA ASN A 102 -20.86 4.63 0.43
C ASN A 102 -21.54 5.99 0.23
N SER A 103 -21.93 6.64 1.33
CA SER A 103 -22.48 8.01 1.29
C SER A 103 -21.41 9.03 0.86
N ALA A 104 -20.17 8.88 1.35
CA ALA A 104 -19.04 9.70 0.94
C ALA A 104 -18.74 9.55 -0.56
N LEU A 105 -18.71 8.32 -1.08
CA LEU A 105 -18.50 8.05 -2.51
C LEU A 105 -19.59 8.70 -3.37
N ALA A 106 -20.85 8.60 -2.95
CA ALA A 106 -21.97 9.26 -3.63
C ALA A 106 -21.82 10.79 -3.63
N ASN A 107 -21.46 11.40 -2.50
CA ASN A 107 -21.19 12.85 -2.40
C ASN A 107 -20.02 13.31 -3.28
N LEU A 108 -19.06 12.42 -3.53
CA LEU A 108 -17.95 12.67 -4.45
C LEU A 108 -18.32 12.46 -5.93
N ASN A 109 -19.57 12.10 -6.24
CA ASN A 109 -20.05 11.69 -7.56
C ASN A 109 -19.28 10.47 -8.13
N VAL A 110 -18.78 9.60 -7.24
CA VAL A 110 -18.15 8.33 -7.63
C VAL A 110 -19.23 7.26 -7.63
N ASN A 111 -19.67 6.85 -8.82
CA ASN A 111 -20.79 5.93 -8.99
C ASN A 111 -20.39 4.46 -8.79
N VAL A 112 -19.83 4.15 -7.61
CA VAL A 112 -19.50 2.79 -7.18
C VAL A 112 -19.99 2.58 -5.75
N GLN A 113 -20.30 1.32 -5.43
CA GLN A 113 -20.76 0.94 -4.10
C GLN A 113 -19.90 -0.19 -3.56
N VAL A 114 -19.34 0.01 -2.38
CA VAL A 114 -18.60 -1.02 -1.65
C VAL A 114 -19.60 -1.97 -1.01
N SER A 115 -19.61 -3.21 -1.48
CA SER A 115 -20.48 -4.25 -0.93
C SER A 115 -20.06 -4.65 0.49
N PRO A 116 -20.98 -5.20 1.31
CA PRO A 116 -20.66 -5.65 2.66
C PRO A 116 -19.50 -6.66 2.70
N GLN A 117 -19.40 -7.53 1.69
CA GLN A 117 -18.34 -8.54 1.60
C GLN A 117 -16.97 -7.90 1.34
N VAL A 118 -16.88 -7.00 0.37
CA VAL A 118 -15.64 -6.26 0.06
C VAL A 118 -15.21 -5.43 1.27
N TYR A 119 -16.18 -4.77 1.91
CA TYR A 119 -15.93 -4.00 3.12
C TYR A 119 -15.35 -4.87 4.25
N ALA A 120 -15.98 -6.00 4.55
CA ALA A 120 -15.52 -6.90 5.60
C ALA A 120 -14.11 -7.46 5.33
N GLN A 121 -13.80 -7.79 4.07
CA GLN A 121 -12.47 -8.28 3.68
C GLN A 121 -11.40 -7.21 3.92
N ALA A 122 -11.61 -5.98 3.44
CA ALA A 122 -10.66 -4.88 3.62
C ALA A 122 -10.43 -4.58 5.11
N GLN A 123 -11.49 -4.61 5.93
CA GLN A 123 -11.38 -4.35 7.37
C GLN A 123 -10.64 -5.47 8.12
N ASN A 124 -10.76 -6.71 7.69
CA ASN A 124 -9.98 -7.81 8.27
C ASN A 124 -8.49 -7.68 7.95
N LEU A 125 -8.13 -7.21 6.75
CA LEU A 125 -6.73 -6.95 6.40
C LEU A 125 -6.11 -5.87 7.28
N VAL A 126 -6.84 -4.79 7.57
CA VAL A 126 -6.39 -3.73 8.49
C VAL A 126 -6.14 -4.29 9.89
N LYS A 127 -7.08 -5.10 10.42
CA LYS A 127 -6.93 -5.72 11.74
C LYS A 127 -5.73 -6.65 11.83
N ASN A 128 -5.49 -7.47 10.81
CA ASN A 128 -4.38 -8.41 10.79
C ASN A 128 -3.03 -7.69 10.71
N LYS A 129 -2.96 -6.57 9.96
CA LYS A 129 -1.76 -5.73 9.88
C LYS A 129 -1.45 -5.01 11.21
N ALA A 130 -2.46 -4.65 11.99
CA ALA A 130 -2.25 -4.02 13.29
C ALA A 130 -1.71 -4.99 14.37
N ASN A 131 -1.83 -6.30 14.14
CA ASN A 131 -1.42 -7.36 15.08
C ASN A 131 -0.12 -8.07 14.68
N SER A 132 0.51 -7.64 13.57
CA SER A 132 1.81 -8.14 13.10
C SER A 132 2.91 -7.14 13.47
#